data_AF-A0A964QX06-F1
#
_entry.id   AF-A0A964QX06-F1
#
_cell.length_a   1.000
_cell.length_b   1.000
_cell.length_c   1.000
_cell.angle_alpha   90.00
_cell.angle_beta   90.00
_cell.angle_gamma   90.00
#
_symmetry.space_group_name_H-M   'P 1'
#
loop_
_entity.id
_entity.type
_entity.pdbx_description
1 polymer ?
#
loop_
_entity_poly.entity_id
_entity_poly.type
_entity_poly.pdbx_seq_one_letter_code
_entity_poly.pdbx_strand_id
1 'polypeptide(L)'
;MNRSTQLKSIARAEIKKRSGFEVASHPTITYLREGFFCKIHRTVSGDAPKDFIAVYDFGRGRKAQMSDWPAYIAKVGHKFYPNESITEYLLTRVGELMGLKMASSRLMWVRGQLRFLSEYFLRPDESLVHGAEIFAGHLGDELFVEQVGQQKMERDIFTFQVVEEAVISRFDQPDPIMRDFVSLLGFDTIVGE
;
A
#
# COMPACT_ATOMS: atom_id res chain seq x y z
N MET A 1 2.72 -12.76 -21.70
CA MET A 1 2.42 -11.47 -21.02
C MET A 1 3.42 -10.42 -21.45
N ASN A 2 2.99 -9.31 -22.06
CA ASN A 2 3.86 -8.19 -22.40
C ASN A 2 4.39 -7.52 -21.13
N ARG A 3 5.65 -7.78 -20.77
CA ARG A 3 6.35 -7.13 -19.65
C ARG A 3 7.26 -6.06 -20.21
N SER A 4 7.13 -4.82 -19.75
CA SER A 4 8.02 -3.72 -20.16
C SER A 4 9.11 -3.50 -19.12
N THR A 5 10.35 -3.37 -19.59
CA THR A 5 11.56 -3.12 -18.77
C THR A 5 12.14 -1.71 -19.00
N GLN A 6 11.46 -0.90 -19.81
CA GLN A 6 11.88 0.45 -20.19
C GLN A 6 11.31 1.46 -19.20
N LEU A 7 12.14 2.36 -18.66
CA LEU A 7 11.72 3.29 -17.61
C LEU A 7 10.54 4.15 -18.08
N LYS A 8 10.52 4.54 -19.35
CA LYS A 8 9.41 5.32 -19.94
C LYS A 8 8.02 4.68 -19.82
N SER A 9 7.94 3.37 -19.57
CA SER A 9 6.67 2.65 -19.37
C SER A 9 6.00 2.93 -18.02
N ILE A 10 6.77 3.43 -17.04
CA ILE A 10 6.25 3.85 -15.74
C ILE A 10 5.73 5.28 -15.89
N ALA A 11 4.49 5.56 -15.47
CA ALA A 11 3.91 6.90 -15.60
C ALA A 11 4.70 7.91 -14.76
N ARG A 12 4.73 9.19 -15.13
CA ARG A 12 5.14 10.26 -14.19
C ARG A 12 3.88 10.93 -13.68
N ALA A 13 3.78 11.12 -12.37
CA ALA A 13 2.67 11.84 -11.79
C ALA A 13 2.86 13.35 -11.96
N GLU A 14 1.78 14.08 -12.21
CA GLU A 14 1.79 15.53 -12.10
C GLU A 14 1.84 15.93 -10.63
N ILE A 15 2.79 16.80 -10.26
CA ILE A 15 2.99 17.22 -8.87
C ILE A 15 2.22 18.52 -8.64
N LYS A 16 1.23 18.50 -7.75
CA LYS A 16 0.37 19.65 -7.45
C LYS A 16 1.06 20.66 -6.54
N LYS A 17 1.70 20.19 -5.47
CA LYS A 17 2.46 21.02 -4.53
C LYS A 17 3.79 20.36 -4.23
N ARG A 18 4.82 21.18 -4.08
CA ARG A 18 6.19 20.76 -3.75
C ARG A 18 6.59 21.41 -2.43
N SER A 19 7.07 20.61 -1.49
CA SER A 19 7.69 21.13 -0.27
C SER A 19 8.99 21.86 -0.61
N GLY A 20 9.39 22.83 0.22
CA GLY A 20 10.73 23.40 0.17
C GLY A 20 11.85 22.44 0.65
N PHE A 21 11.47 21.28 1.18
CA PHE A 21 12.42 20.24 1.59
C PHE A 21 12.96 19.50 0.36
N GLU A 22 14.29 19.47 0.23
CA GLU A 22 14.98 18.64 -0.75
C GLU A 22 15.47 17.36 -0.09
N VAL A 23 15.12 16.24 -0.70
CA VAL A 23 15.61 14.93 -0.25
C VAL A 23 17.06 14.81 -0.69
N ALA A 24 17.97 15.01 0.26
CA ALA A 24 19.39 14.80 0.04
C ALA A 24 19.65 13.37 -0.47
N SER A 25 20.71 13.20 -1.27
CA SER A 25 21.13 11.87 -1.72
C SER A 25 21.45 11.01 -0.49
N HIS A 26 20.69 9.93 -0.32
CA HIS A 26 20.91 8.96 0.74
C HIS A 26 21.19 7.59 0.11
N PRO A 27 22.24 6.86 0.54
CA PRO A 27 22.68 5.64 -0.13
C PRO A 27 21.62 4.53 -0.16
N THR A 28 20.65 4.56 0.77
CA THR A 28 19.54 3.59 0.82
C THR A 28 18.42 3.91 -0.18
N ILE A 29 18.34 5.15 -0.69
CA ILE A 29 17.34 5.56 -1.67
C ILE A 29 17.95 5.43 -3.07
N THR A 30 17.86 4.22 -3.60
CA THR A 30 18.43 3.88 -4.90
C THR A 30 17.57 4.38 -6.07
N TYR A 31 18.15 4.40 -7.27
CA TYR A 31 17.43 4.68 -8.51
C TYR A 31 16.99 3.38 -9.18
N LEU A 32 15.75 3.36 -9.68
CA LEU A 32 15.28 2.27 -10.54
C LEU A 32 16.03 2.33 -11.88
N ARG A 33 16.65 1.21 -12.27
CA ARG A 33 17.46 1.10 -13.50
C ARG A 33 16.73 0.33 -14.57
N GLU A 34 16.87 0.74 -15.83
CA GLU A 34 16.35 -0.02 -16.98
C GLU A 34 16.91 -1.44 -17.01
N GLY A 35 16.06 -2.42 -17.32
CA GLY A 35 16.42 -3.84 -17.28
C GLY A 35 16.55 -4.45 -15.88
N PHE A 36 16.36 -3.68 -14.81
CA PHE A 36 16.34 -4.15 -13.41
C PHE A 36 14.92 -4.11 -12.81
N PHE A 37 13.91 -4.00 -13.67
CA PHE A 37 12.52 -4.10 -13.28
C PHE A 37 11.66 -4.58 -14.46
N CYS A 38 10.46 -5.04 -14.15
CA CYS A 38 9.39 -5.12 -15.13
C CYS A 38 8.08 -4.53 -14.60
N LYS A 39 7.39 -3.77 -15.44
CA LYS A 39 6.03 -3.34 -15.17
C LYS A 39 5.08 -4.52 -15.35
N ILE A 40 4.22 -4.74 -14.34
CA ILE A 40 3.20 -5.76 -14.33
C ILE A 40 1.86 -5.07 -14.61
N HIS A 41 1.07 -5.62 -15.52
CA HIS A 41 -0.26 -5.11 -15.80
C HIS A 41 -1.24 -5.68 -14.77
N ARG A 42 -1.45 -4.92 -13.69
CA ARG A 42 -2.47 -5.16 -12.67
C ARG A 42 -3.10 -3.84 -12.29
N THR A 43 -4.42 -3.82 -12.18
CA THR A 43 -5.16 -2.68 -11.65
C THR A 43 -5.03 -2.71 -10.12
N VAL A 44 -4.71 -1.56 -9.53
CA VAL A 44 -4.64 -1.39 -8.08
C VAL A 44 -5.55 -0.22 -7.72
N SER A 45 -6.48 -0.42 -6.79
CA SER A 45 -7.45 0.59 -6.34
C SER A 45 -6.80 1.72 -5.53
N GLY A 46 -7.48 2.86 -5.41
CA GLY A 46 -7.11 4.01 -4.58
C GLY A 46 -6.51 5.21 -5.33
N ASP A 47 -6.52 6.37 -4.68
CA ASP A 47 -6.39 7.69 -5.33
C ASP A 47 -4.99 8.08 -5.82
N ALA A 48 -3.94 7.59 -5.16
CA ALA A 48 -2.57 7.97 -5.50
C ALA A 48 -2.13 7.32 -6.83
N PRO A 49 -1.44 8.03 -7.73
CA PRO A 49 -0.82 7.44 -8.91
C PRO A 49 0.12 6.30 -8.51
N LYS A 50 -0.15 5.09 -9.03
CA LYS A 50 0.58 3.87 -8.68
C LYS A 50 0.85 3.01 -9.90
N ASP A 51 2.02 2.36 -9.90
CA ASP A 51 2.39 1.34 -10.88
C ASP A 51 2.71 0.05 -10.12
N PHE A 52 2.31 -1.09 -10.67
CA PHE A 52 2.74 -2.40 -10.18
C PHE A 52 4.00 -2.82 -10.91
N ILE A 53 5.10 -3.03 -10.18
CA ILE A 53 6.41 -3.34 -10.75
C ILE A 53 7.06 -4.50 -9.99
N ALA A 54 7.73 -5.42 -10.68
CA ALA A 54 8.69 -6.31 -10.04
C ALA A 54 10.10 -5.74 -10.22
N VAL A 55 10.89 -5.74 -9.17
CA VAL A 55 12.22 -5.11 -9.15
C VAL A 55 13.27 -6.16 -8.83
N TYR A 56 14.34 -6.22 -9.62
CA TYR A 56 15.47 -7.07 -9.30
C TYR A 56 16.12 -6.61 -8.01
N ASP A 57 16.18 -7.51 -7.03
CA ASP A 57 16.85 -7.29 -5.77
C ASP A 57 17.99 -8.30 -5.60
N PHE A 58 19.21 -7.79 -5.41
CA PHE A 58 20.39 -8.63 -5.36
C PHE A 58 20.33 -9.53 -4.13
N GLY A 59 20.47 -10.85 -4.33
CA GLY A 59 20.40 -11.85 -3.27
C GLY A 59 18.99 -12.39 -2.98
N ARG A 60 17.92 -11.78 -3.50
CA ARG A 60 16.54 -12.30 -3.40
C ARG A 60 16.03 -13.02 -4.64
N GLY A 61 16.78 -13.01 -5.73
CA GLY A 61 16.43 -13.71 -6.97
C GLY A 61 17.55 -13.65 -8.01
N ARG A 62 17.40 -14.41 -9.10
CA ARG A 62 18.37 -14.40 -10.20
C ARG A 62 18.01 -13.28 -11.18
N LYS A 63 19.01 -12.53 -11.66
CA LYS A 63 18.77 -11.49 -12.67
C LYS A 63 18.16 -12.04 -13.97
N ALA A 64 18.52 -13.27 -14.35
CA ALA A 64 17.96 -13.92 -15.53
C ALA A 64 16.50 -14.39 -15.35
N GLN A 65 16.03 -14.54 -14.10
CA GLN A 65 14.74 -15.14 -13.77
C GLN A 65 13.80 -14.10 -13.16
N MET A 66 13.16 -13.32 -14.03
CA MET A 66 12.30 -12.19 -13.63
C MET A 66 11.03 -12.57 -12.88
N SER A 67 10.61 -13.84 -12.93
CA SER A 67 9.48 -14.35 -12.14
C SER A 67 9.75 -14.31 -10.64
N ASP A 68 11.02 -14.35 -10.24
CA ASP A 68 11.44 -14.43 -8.83
C ASP A 68 11.66 -13.04 -8.24
N TRP A 69 11.49 -11.99 -9.04
CA TRP A 69 11.71 -10.64 -8.58
C TRP A 69 10.56 -10.21 -7.68
N PRO A 70 10.84 -9.65 -6.49
CA PRO A 70 9.79 -9.18 -5.61
C PRO A 70 8.95 -8.11 -6.31
N ALA A 71 7.64 -8.25 -6.16
CA ALA A 71 6.64 -7.33 -6.69
C ALA A 71 6.40 -6.19 -5.70
N TYR A 72 6.14 -4.99 -6.23
CA TYR A 72 5.88 -3.79 -5.47
C TYR A 72 4.73 -2.99 -6.08
N ILE A 73 3.96 -2.35 -5.21
CA ILE A 73 3.09 -1.23 -5.58
C ILE A 73 3.92 0.05 -5.38
N ALA A 74 4.30 0.70 -6.47
CA ALA A 74 5.11 1.91 -6.47
C ALA A 74 4.23 3.16 -6.53
N LYS A 75 4.00 3.80 -5.39
CA LYS A 75 3.14 4.99 -5.23
C LYS A 75 3.94 6.29 -5.35
N VAL A 76 3.34 7.32 -5.95
CA VAL A 76 3.86 8.71 -5.90
C VAL A 76 2.95 9.58 -5.06
N GLY A 77 3.54 10.24 -4.06
CA GLY A 77 2.92 11.35 -3.35
C GLY A 77 2.80 12.59 -4.24
N HIS A 78 1.68 12.76 -4.93
CA HIS A 78 1.53 13.79 -5.95
C HIS A 78 0.86 15.08 -5.47
N LYS A 79 0.18 15.06 -4.31
CA LYS A 79 -0.53 16.23 -3.77
C LYS A 79 0.44 17.12 -2.99
N PHE A 80 1.30 16.55 -2.16
CA PHE A 80 2.28 17.24 -1.31
C PHE A 80 3.65 16.56 -1.41
N TYR A 81 4.29 16.70 -2.58
CA TYR A 81 5.55 16.01 -2.89
C TYR A 81 6.76 16.64 -2.19
N PRO A 82 7.74 15.85 -1.69
CA PRO A 82 7.78 14.38 -1.62
C PRO A 82 7.22 13.83 -0.30
N ASN A 83 6.68 14.70 0.57
CA ASN A 83 6.35 14.38 1.95
C ASN A 83 5.40 13.19 2.08
N GLU A 84 4.38 13.05 1.24
CA GLU A 84 3.46 11.90 1.32
C GLU A 84 4.20 10.55 1.21
N SER A 85 5.19 10.42 0.32
CA SER A 85 5.97 9.18 0.20
C SER A 85 6.92 8.97 1.38
N ILE A 86 7.46 10.04 1.95
CA ILE A 86 8.33 9.99 3.13
C ILE A 86 7.53 9.62 4.38
N THR A 87 6.38 10.25 4.57
CA THR A 87 5.45 9.99 5.69
C THR A 87 4.97 8.55 5.64
N GLU A 88 4.50 8.06 4.49
CA GLU A 88 4.12 6.64 4.32
C GLU A 88 5.25 5.67 4.71
N TYR A 89 6.48 5.96 4.28
CA TYR A 89 7.63 5.16 4.68
C TYR A 89 7.91 5.25 6.19
N LEU A 90 7.86 6.45 6.76
CA LEU A 90 8.07 6.67 8.18
C LEU A 90 7.02 5.92 9.02
N LEU A 91 5.74 6.06 8.70
CA LEU A 91 4.64 5.37 9.38
C LEU A 91 4.78 3.85 9.28
N THR A 92 5.16 3.35 8.09
CA THR A 92 5.44 1.91 7.91
C THR A 92 6.57 1.46 8.85
N ARG A 93 7.67 2.21 8.92
CA ARG A 93 8.82 1.88 9.80
C ARG A 93 8.46 1.95 11.28
N VAL A 94 7.65 2.93 11.71
CA VAL A 94 7.20 3.03 13.10
C VAL A 94 6.28 1.85 13.44
N GLY A 95 5.34 1.49 12.56
CA GLY A 95 4.48 0.33 12.74
C GLY A 95 5.27 -0.98 12.89
N GLU A 96 6.28 -1.20 12.04
CA GLU A 96 7.18 -2.36 12.16
C GLU A 96 7.92 -2.38 13.52
N LEU A 97 8.42 -1.23 13.98
CA LEU A 97 9.10 -1.11 15.29
C LEU A 97 8.16 -1.35 16.47
N MET A 98 6.87 -1.08 16.29
CA MET A 98 5.82 -1.36 17.27
C MET A 98 5.29 -2.81 17.19
N GLY A 99 5.82 -3.62 16.27
CA GLY A 99 5.47 -5.04 16.13
C GLY A 99 4.26 -5.30 15.22
N LEU A 100 3.76 -4.31 14.49
CA LEU A 100 2.70 -4.50 13.51
C LEU A 100 3.23 -5.27 12.28
N LYS A 101 2.38 -6.12 11.70
CA LYS A 101 2.68 -6.85 10.46
C LYS A 101 2.51 -5.92 9.25
N MET A 102 3.52 -5.11 8.98
CA MET A 102 3.53 -4.19 7.85
C MET A 102 4.10 -4.85 6.59
N ALA A 103 3.65 -4.40 5.43
CA ALA A 103 4.27 -4.78 4.17
C ALA A 103 5.68 -4.19 4.09
N SER A 104 6.68 -5.01 3.75
CA SER A 104 8.06 -4.55 3.57
C SER A 104 8.08 -3.40 2.57
N SER A 105 8.79 -2.32 2.90
CA SER A 105 8.76 -1.11 2.08
C SER A 105 10.10 -0.42 1.96
N ARG A 106 10.22 0.42 0.93
CA ARG A 106 11.40 1.28 0.71
C ARG A 106 11.05 2.52 -0.09
N LEU A 107 11.92 3.53 0.02
CA LEU A 107 11.94 4.66 -0.88
C LEU A 107 12.84 4.38 -2.09
N MET A 108 12.41 4.81 -3.27
CA MET A 108 13.19 4.65 -4.50
C MET A 108 12.95 5.81 -5.46
N TRP A 109 14.01 6.25 -6.14
CA TRP A 109 13.91 7.20 -7.24
C TRP A 109 13.47 6.49 -8.51
N VAL A 110 12.30 6.86 -9.03
CA VAL A 110 11.73 6.30 -10.27
C VAL A 110 11.40 7.43 -11.22
N ARG A 111 12.09 7.48 -12.37
CA ARG A 111 11.95 8.57 -13.36
C ARG A 111 12.03 9.98 -12.76
N GLY A 112 12.96 10.18 -11.82
CA GLY A 112 13.17 11.46 -11.13
C GLY A 112 12.10 11.84 -10.11
N GLN A 113 11.20 10.91 -9.74
CA GLN A 113 10.24 11.10 -8.65
C GLN A 113 10.54 10.11 -7.54
N LEU A 114 10.54 10.59 -6.30
CA LEU A 114 10.61 9.74 -5.12
C LEU A 114 9.30 8.96 -5.04
N ARG A 115 9.41 7.65 -4.90
CA ARG A 115 8.27 6.75 -4.74
C ARG A 115 8.41 5.94 -3.46
N PHE A 116 7.27 5.71 -2.83
CA PHE A 116 7.12 4.69 -1.81
C PHE A 116 6.80 3.36 -2.51
N LEU A 117 7.66 2.36 -2.32
CA LEU A 117 7.46 1.00 -2.81
C LEU A 117 7.03 0.14 -1.63
N SER A 118 5.83 -0.42 -1.71
CA SER A 118 5.32 -1.42 -0.78
C SER A 118 5.35 -2.79 -1.45
N GLU A 119 6.02 -3.77 -0.84
CA GLU A 119 6.16 -5.13 -1.36
C GLU A 119 4.79 -5.81 -1.36
N TYR A 120 4.44 -6.40 -2.50
CA TYR A 120 3.20 -7.14 -2.66
C TYR A 120 3.32 -8.50 -1.99
N PHE A 121 2.46 -8.76 -1.01
CA PHE A 121 2.59 -9.92 -0.11
C PHE A 121 1.62 -11.07 -0.39
N LEU A 122 0.64 -10.87 -1.28
CA LEU A 122 -0.36 -11.91 -1.56
C LEU A 122 0.21 -13.04 -2.41
N ARG A 123 -0.14 -14.27 -2.05
CA ARG A 123 0.06 -15.47 -2.85
C ARG A 123 -0.92 -15.53 -4.03
N PRO A 124 -0.67 -16.37 -5.04
CA PRO A 124 -1.55 -16.49 -6.20
C PRO A 124 -3.01 -16.86 -5.89
N ASP A 125 -3.23 -17.56 -4.77
CA ASP A 125 -4.52 -18.04 -4.26
C ASP A 125 -5.14 -17.11 -3.21
N GLU A 126 -4.47 -16.02 -2.86
CA GLU A 126 -4.95 -15.05 -1.88
C GLU A 126 -5.54 -13.81 -2.57
N SER A 127 -6.56 -13.23 -1.94
CA SER A 127 -7.15 -11.95 -2.33
C SER A 127 -7.16 -10.99 -1.14
N LEU A 128 -7.13 -9.69 -1.45
CA LEU A 128 -7.35 -8.66 -0.44
C LEU A 128 -8.83 -8.30 -0.45
N VAL A 129 -9.51 -8.55 0.66
CA VAL A 129 -10.90 -8.13 0.89
C VAL A 129 -10.87 -6.73 1.48
N HIS A 130 -11.58 -5.78 0.89
CA HIS A 130 -11.61 -4.41 1.41
C HIS A 130 -12.46 -4.34 2.69
N GLY A 131 -12.16 -3.40 3.61
CA GLY A 131 -12.93 -3.26 4.85
C GLY A 131 -14.43 -3.06 4.61
N ALA A 132 -14.77 -2.25 3.59
CA ALA A 132 -16.16 -2.05 3.16
C ALA A 132 -16.86 -3.36 2.76
N GLU A 133 -16.15 -4.29 2.11
CA GLU A 133 -16.70 -5.58 1.69
C GLU A 133 -16.95 -6.51 2.90
N ILE A 134 -16.17 -6.38 3.97
CA ILE A 134 -16.41 -7.11 5.22
C ILE A 134 -17.74 -6.67 5.82
N PHE A 135 -18.01 -5.36 5.86
CA PHE A 135 -19.28 -4.83 6.35
C PHE A 135 -20.45 -5.16 5.42
N ALA A 136 -20.27 -5.07 4.10
CA ALA A 136 -21.32 -5.39 3.15
C ALA A 136 -21.75 -6.86 3.25
N GLY A 137 -20.78 -7.77 3.41
CA GLY A 137 -21.06 -9.19 3.65
C GLY A 137 -21.78 -9.46 4.97
N HIS A 138 -21.52 -8.67 6.02
CA HIS A 138 -22.18 -8.78 7.32
C HIS A 138 -23.60 -8.22 7.32
N LEU A 139 -23.78 -7.01 6.76
CA LEU A 139 -25.06 -6.30 6.73
C LEU A 139 -26.00 -6.82 5.63
N GLY A 140 -25.47 -7.59 4.67
CA GLY A 140 -26.21 -8.10 3.53
C GLY A 140 -26.65 -7.02 2.54
N ASP A 141 -26.08 -5.83 2.61
CA ASP A 141 -26.47 -4.66 1.81
C ASP A 141 -25.25 -3.83 1.38
N GLU A 142 -24.75 -4.11 0.17
CA GLU A 142 -23.67 -3.34 -0.46
C GLU A 142 -24.06 -1.88 -0.72
N LEU A 143 -25.32 -1.61 -1.03
CA LEU A 143 -25.82 -0.26 -1.29
C LEU A 143 -25.81 0.57 -0.02
N PHE A 144 -26.11 -0.05 1.13
CA PHE A 144 -26.02 0.62 2.42
C PHE A 144 -24.58 1.08 2.71
N VAL A 145 -23.57 0.22 2.53
CA VAL A 145 -22.17 0.59 2.78
C VAL A 145 -21.71 1.75 1.88
N GLU A 146 -22.11 1.74 0.61
CA GLU A 146 -21.84 2.87 -0.30
C GLU A 146 -22.54 4.16 0.15
N GLN A 147 -23.80 4.08 0.61
CA GLN A 147 -24.56 5.23 1.10
C GLN A 147 -23.93 5.81 2.38
N VAL A 148 -23.47 4.96 3.30
CA VAL A 148 -22.75 5.40 4.50
C VAL A 148 -21.52 6.22 4.14
N GLY A 149 -20.75 5.75 3.15
CA GLY A 149 -19.58 6.48 2.64
C GLY A 149 -19.95 7.82 1.98
N GLN A 150 -20.99 7.84 1.15
CA GLN A 150 -21.45 9.07 0.49
C GLN A 150 -21.99 10.12 1.47
N GLN A 151 -22.64 9.68 2.55
CA GLN A 151 -23.22 10.55 3.57
C GLN A 151 -22.22 10.93 4.67
N LYS A 152 -20.97 10.44 4.61
CA LYS A 152 -19.92 10.64 5.61
C LYS A 152 -20.32 10.19 7.02
N MET A 153 -21.11 9.12 7.09
CA MET A 153 -21.63 8.55 8.34
C MET A 153 -20.76 7.39 8.86
N GLU A 154 -19.58 7.15 8.27
CA GLU A 154 -18.71 6.02 8.61
C GLU A 154 -18.37 6.00 10.10
N ARG A 155 -18.17 7.17 10.71
CA ARG A 155 -17.83 7.29 12.15
C ARG A 155 -18.99 6.93 13.06
N ASP A 156 -20.21 7.21 12.64
CA ASP A 156 -21.41 6.96 13.44
C ASP A 156 -21.88 5.50 13.29
N ILE A 157 -21.52 4.85 12.19
CA ILE A 157 -22.01 3.52 11.81
C ILE A 157 -20.95 2.44 12.00
N PHE A 158 -19.70 2.67 11.60
CA PHE A 158 -18.63 1.68 11.73
C PHE A 158 -17.91 1.81 13.08
N THR A 159 -18.68 1.59 14.15
CA THR A 159 -18.15 1.55 15.51
C THR A 159 -17.29 0.29 15.72
N PHE A 160 -16.52 0.27 16.81
CA PHE A 160 -15.72 -0.90 17.18
C PHE A 160 -16.59 -2.17 17.30
N GLN A 161 -17.80 -2.04 17.87
CA GLN A 161 -18.74 -3.14 18.02
C GLN A 161 -19.20 -3.69 16.67
N VAL A 162 -19.50 -2.81 15.72
CA VAL A 162 -19.90 -3.22 14.35
C VAL A 162 -18.75 -3.92 13.64
N VAL A 163 -17.50 -3.46 13.82
CA VAL A 163 -16.33 -4.16 13.28
C VAL A 163 -16.18 -5.55 13.89
N GLU A 164 -16.31 -5.66 15.22
CA GLU A 164 -16.21 -6.92 15.93
C GLU A 164 -17.27 -7.93 15.45
N GLU A 165 -18.53 -7.51 15.37
CA GLU A 165 -19.63 -8.34 14.86
C GLU A 165 -19.40 -8.76 13.40
N ALA A 166 -18.95 -7.84 12.55
CA ALA A 166 -18.65 -8.14 11.15
C ALA A 166 -17.51 -9.16 11.03
N VAL A 167 -16.43 -9.01 11.79
CA VAL A 167 -15.29 -9.95 11.78
C VAL A 167 -15.71 -11.33 12.28
N ILE A 168 -16.44 -11.41 13.41
CA ILE A 168 -16.95 -12.67 13.96
C ILE A 168 -17.85 -13.39 12.96
N SER A 169 -18.70 -12.65 12.25
CA SER A 169 -19.64 -13.26 11.29
C SER A 169 -18.96 -13.80 10.03
N ARG A 170 -17.82 -13.24 9.62
CA ARG A 170 -17.20 -13.51 8.31
C ARG A 170 -16.00 -14.44 8.37
N PHE A 171 -15.29 -14.51 9.50
CA PHE A 171 -14.02 -15.24 9.56
C PHE A 171 -14.07 -16.37 10.58
N ASP A 172 -13.56 -17.55 10.18
CA ASP A 172 -13.48 -18.73 11.06
C ASP A 172 -12.53 -18.53 12.25
N GLN A 173 -11.60 -17.57 12.15
CA GLN A 173 -10.64 -17.21 13.20
C GLN A 173 -10.68 -15.70 13.47
N PRO A 174 -11.68 -15.20 14.20
CA PRO A 174 -11.85 -13.78 14.44
C PRO A 174 -10.85 -13.21 15.46
N ASP A 175 -10.43 -13.99 16.47
CA ASP A 175 -9.59 -13.49 17.57
C ASP A 175 -8.23 -12.92 17.11
N PRO A 176 -7.47 -13.58 16.20
CA PRO A 176 -6.22 -13.01 15.71
C PRO A 176 -6.45 -11.72 14.92
N ILE A 177 -7.55 -11.65 14.16
CA ILE A 177 -7.91 -10.45 13.38
C ILE A 177 -8.23 -9.30 14.31
N MET A 178 -9.06 -9.52 15.33
CA MET A 178 -9.43 -8.49 16.30
C MET A 178 -8.23 -8.02 17.12
N ARG A 179 -7.30 -8.91 17.48
CA ARG A 179 -6.05 -8.53 18.15
C ARG A 179 -5.17 -7.62 17.29
N ASP A 180 -4.97 -7.99 16.03
CA ASP A 180 -4.18 -7.20 15.09
C ASP A 180 -4.89 -5.86 14.79
N PHE A 181 -6.23 -5.84 14.73
CA PHE A 181 -7.03 -4.63 14.56
C PHE A 181 -6.92 -3.67 15.75
N VAL A 182 -7.01 -4.16 16.99
CA VAL A 182 -6.80 -3.32 18.19
C VAL A 182 -5.38 -2.74 18.21
N SER A 183 -4.38 -3.53 17.79
CA SER A 183 -3.00 -3.06 17.68
C SER A 183 -2.87 -1.95 16.63
N LEU A 184 -3.57 -2.07 15.50
CA LEU A 184 -3.66 -1.05 14.47
C LEU A 184 -4.32 0.23 15.00
N LEU A 185 -5.46 0.14 15.69
CA LEU A 185 -6.12 1.32 16.29
C LEU A 185 -5.23 2.05 17.29
N GLY A 186 -4.48 1.31 18.11
CA GLY A 186 -3.51 1.90 19.02
C GLY A 186 -2.38 2.63 18.30
N PHE A 187 -1.89 2.06 17.20
CA PHE A 187 -0.90 2.70 16.33
C PHE A 187 -1.47 3.97 15.69
N ASP A 188 -2.65 3.91 15.06
CA ASP A 188 -3.32 5.04 14.41
C ASP A 188 -3.53 6.20 15.39
N THR A 189 -3.95 5.88 16.63
CA THR A 189 -4.10 6.88 17.71
C THR A 189 -2.78 7.59 18.04
N ILE A 190 -1.65 6.88 18.01
CA ILE A 190 -0.32 7.43 18.31
C ILE A 190 0.17 8.33 17.16
N VAL A 191 -0.07 7.92 15.91
CA VAL A 191 0.43 8.65 14.73
C VAL A 191 -0.53 9.73 14.25
N GLY A 192 -1.78 9.74 14.73
CA GLY A 192 -2.80 10.73 14.42
C GLY A 192 -3.53 10.49 13.10
N GLU A 193 -3.70 9.22 12.72
CA GLU A 193 -4.55 8.80 11.59
C GLU A 193 -5.98 8.48 12.02
#